data_AF-A0A0S3SAB3-F1
#
_entry.id   AF-A0A0S3SAB3-F1
#
_cell.length_a   1.000
_cell.length_b   1.000
_cell.length_c   1.000
_cell.angle_alpha   90.00
_cell.angle_beta   90.00
_cell.angle_gamma   90.00
#
_symmetry.space_group_name_H-M   'P 1'
#
loop_
_entity.id
_entity.type
_entity.pdbx_description
1 polymer ?
#
loop_
_entity_poly.entity_id
_entity_poly.type
_entity_poly.pdbx_seq_one_letter_code
_entity_poly.pdbx_strand_id
1 'polypeptide(L)'
;MDDANATVTTLAELLQSPRPLTATAHSVFSSTPPPHRSTTCCVLTALPRSTVLVGTLTLPALSAPCSCLRFSDASATLCCDLLRFRPAALNREIRVTAWNFIPFKRHGCDVAHGLLEIINWRFSGTNQGSNAGDSLPLAPNCVRQSGARMRSLHGVVESVGPLFVVQCTMAASTSGLNSGSKVNLPGFSVQLMCCECRFCCSKEVLIGKLNESRKGHSFTKMEIVYFCGSASSWHPAITKLIDKRIVVSGLKKKLVYLTKEESREMYVTKDESALHVGSCSEKCMPSLKSEIKGKGECGSYIGVVKGAYMQGMVLELDHDVWLLLTDQLHTSMHGLRVGSILSVRNVHIVNPHFSWTKIIILGACIKTSIIVQSFSPCQTVCNVVFPSAGMLGKFIQSLPFSARLWVLLLVSSFRKKFDGILSDKEILGSKHKEGLVQMYASSLFPWSIFQTQVRQQIDSWEYFVDTNFLP
;
A
#
# COMPACT_ATOMS: atom_id res chain seq x y z
N MET A 1 -21.77 -19.78 -17.98
CA MET A 1 -23.07 -20.18 -17.44
C MET A 1 -23.69 -18.96 -16.78
N ASP A 2 -24.65 -18.39 -17.52
CA ASP A 2 -25.78 -17.52 -17.17
C ASP A 2 -25.53 -16.17 -16.45
N ASP A 3 -25.10 -15.17 -17.23
CA ASP A 3 -25.22 -13.74 -16.89
C ASP A 3 -26.62 -13.15 -17.15
N ALA A 4 -27.53 -13.89 -17.78
CA ALA A 4 -28.81 -13.35 -18.26
C ALA A 4 -29.80 -12.97 -17.13
N ASN A 5 -29.60 -13.48 -15.91
CA ASN A 5 -30.47 -13.25 -14.75
C ASN A 5 -29.80 -12.44 -13.62
N ALA A 6 -28.64 -11.80 -13.87
CA ALA A 6 -27.96 -11.02 -12.85
C ALA A 6 -28.64 -9.65 -12.64
N THR A 7 -29.01 -9.33 -11.40
CA THR A 7 -29.56 -8.02 -11.03
C THR A 7 -28.44 -6.99 -10.96
N VAL A 8 -28.60 -5.86 -11.62
CA VAL A 8 -27.67 -4.73 -11.49
C VAL A 8 -28.09 -3.89 -10.29
N THR A 9 -27.15 -3.61 -9.38
CA THR A 9 -27.37 -2.73 -8.22
C THR A 9 -26.53 -1.46 -8.38
N THR A 10 -26.86 -0.42 -7.62
CA THR A 10 -26.11 0.85 -7.62
C THR A 10 -25.33 1.04 -6.32
N LEU A 11 -24.29 1.86 -6.36
CA LEU A 11 -23.52 2.21 -5.16
C LEU A 11 -24.38 2.96 -4.12
N ALA A 12 -25.34 3.76 -4.56
CA ALA A 12 -26.30 4.42 -3.66
C ALA A 12 -27.15 3.42 -2.86
N GLU A 13 -27.61 2.33 -3.48
CA GLU A 13 -28.33 1.25 -2.79
C GLU A 13 -27.44 0.56 -1.76
N LEU A 14 -26.15 0.32 -2.08
CA LEU A 14 -25.21 -0.27 -1.13
C LEU A 14 -24.95 0.65 0.07
N LEU A 15 -24.83 1.96 -0.16
CA LEU A 15 -24.62 2.95 0.89
C LEU A 15 -25.78 3.02 1.89
N GLN A 16 -27.00 2.66 1.48
CA GLN A 16 -28.14 2.57 2.39
C GLN A 16 -28.07 1.33 3.30
N SER A 17 -27.23 0.34 2.99
CA SER A 17 -27.09 -0.85 3.82
C SER A 17 -26.26 -0.58 5.08
N PRO A 18 -26.84 -0.75 6.29
CA PRO A 18 -26.10 -0.59 7.54
C PRO A 18 -25.19 -1.79 7.87
N ARG A 19 -25.24 -2.86 7.05
CA ARG A 19 -24.53 -4.12 7.29
C ARG A 19 -23.59 -4.48 6.14
N PRO A 20 -22.48 -5.18 6.43
CA PRO A 20 -21.62 -5.74 5.38
C PRO A 20 -22.38 -6.73 4.49
N LEU A 21 -22.19 -6.61 3.18
CA LEU A 21 -22.83 -7.43 2.15
C LEU A 21 -21.80 -8.11 1.27
N THR A 22 -22.16 -9.25 0.68
CA THR A 22 -21.37 -9.88 -0.38
C THR A 22 -22.26 -10.34 -1.52
N ALA A 23 -21.80 -10.13 -2.75
CA ALA A 23 -22.38 -10.71 -3.96
C ALA A 23 -21.52 -11.86 -4.50
N THR A 24 -20.64 -12.42 -3.67
CA THR A 24 -20.00 -13.70 -4.00
C THR A 24 -21.06 -14.78 -3.86
N ALA A 25 -21.41 -15.46 -4.95
CA ALA A 25 -22.21 -16.68 -4.88
C ALA A 25 -21.52 -17.64 -3.90
N HIS A 26 -22.30 -18.45 -3.16
CA HIS A 26 -21.80 -19.46 -2.23
C HIS A 26 -20.91 -20.50 -2.93
N SER A 27 -19.69 -20.11 -3.31
CA SER A 27 -18.67 -21.02 -3.81
C SER A 27 -18.05 -21.69 -2.59
N VAL A 28 -18.72 -22.75 -2.13
CA VAL A 28 -18.17 -23.94 -1.48
C VAL A 28 -16.83 -23.71 -0.78
N PHE A 29 -16.87 -23.16 0.45
CA PHE A 29 -15.85 -23.51 1.44
C PHE A 29 -16.23 -24.87 2.03
N SER A 30 -16.03 -25.94 1.25
CA SER A 30 -15.92 -27.29 1.81
C SER A 30 -14.47 -27.50 2.22
N SER A 31 -14.10 -26.93 3.35
CA SER A 31 -12.99 -27.44 4.13
C SER A 31 -13.40 -27.43 5.59
N THR A 32 -13.45 -28.63 6.15
CA THR A 32 -13.70 -28.95 7.57
C THR A 32 -13.03 -27.94 8.50
N PRO A 33 -13.75 -27.43 9.53
CA PRO A 33 -13.16 -26.50 10.48
C PRO A 33 -12.04 -27.21 11.27
N PRO A 34 -10.87 -26.59 11.45
CA PRO A 34 -9.87 -27.13 12.35
C PRO A 34 -10.40 -27.11 13.79
N PRO A 35 -10.14 -28.14 14.60
CA PRO A 35 -10.61 -28.17 15.96
C PRO A 35 -9.75 -27.23 16.82
N HIS A 36 -10.45 -26.40 17.59
CA HIS A 36 -10.03 -25.68 18.79
C HIS A 36 -9.42 -24.27 18.73
N ARG A 37 -10.11 -23.42 19.52
CA ARG A 37 -9.84 -22.10 20.11
C ARG A 37 -10.05 -20.84 19.26
N SER A 38 -11.35 -20.49 19.22
CA SER A 38 -11.92 -19.16 19.54
C SER A 38 -11.61 -17.97 18.64
N THR A 39 -12.27 -17.92 17.49
CA THR A 39 -13.03 -16.74 17.03
C THR A 39 -14.06 -17.21 16.00
N THR A 40 -15.31 -17.41 16.41
CA THR A 40 -16.44 -17.62 15.51
C THR A 40 -16.62 -16.36 14.67
N CYS A 41 -16.03 -16.34 13.48
CA CYS A 41 -16.13 -15.23 12.55
C CYS A 41 -17.53 -15.23 11.91
N CYS A 42 -18.34 -14.19 12.15
CA CYS A 42 -19.60 -14.04 11.43
C CYS A 42 -19.31 -13.83 9.94
N VAL A 43 -19.86 -14.67 9.07
CA VAL A 43 -19.66 -14.58 7.61
C VAL A 43 -20.47 -13.42 7.02
N LEU A 44 -19.95 -12.76 5.98
CA LEU A 44 -20.65 -11.68 5.26
C LEU A 44 -22.04 -12.14 4.79
N THR A 45 -23.01 -11.24 4.87
CA THR A 45 -24.39 -11.54 4.42
C THR A 45 -24.41 -11.62 2.90
N ALA A 46 -24.64 -12.82 2.36
CA ALA A 46 -24.76 -13.03 0.93
C ALA A 46 -26.08 -12.46 0.40
N LEU A 47 -26.03 -11.79 -0.75
CA LEU A 47 -27.24 -11.39 -1.46
C LEU A 47 -27.92 -12.64 -2.07
N PRO A 48 -29.27 -12.69 -2.06
CA PRO A 48 -30.01 -13.87 -2.49
C PRO A 48 -29.97 -14.12 -4.00
N ARG A 49 -29.53 -13.14 -4.79
CA ARG A 49 -29.43 -13.20 -6.26
C ARG A 49 -28.03 -12.81 -6.71
N SER A 50 -27.66 -13.26 -7.90
CA SER A 50 -26.43 -12.81 -8.56
C SER A 50 -26.53 -11.30 -8.81
N THR A 51 -25.68 -10.52 -8.15
CA THR A 51 -25.73 -9.06 -8.19
C THR A 51 -24.46 -8.48 -8.75
N VAL A 52 -24.61 -7.63 -9.76
CA VAL A 52 -23.51 -7.03 -10.52
C VAL A 52 -23.47 -5.53 -10.29
N LEU A 53 -22.26 -4.99 -10.18
CA LEU A 53 -22.01 -3.54 -10.21
C LEU A 53 -21.40 -3.18 -11.56
N VAL A 54 -21.81 -2.06 -12.13
CA VAL A 54 -21.23 -1.50 -13.36
C VAL A 54 -20.76 -0.08 -13.06
N GLY A 55 -19.50 0.21 -13.37
CA GLY A 55 -18.91 1.50 -13.04
C GLY A 55 -17.47 1.61 -13.49
N THR A 56 -16.84 2.73 -13.17
CA THR A 56 -15.50 3.10 -13.62
C THR A 56 -14.52 3.08 -12.45
N LEU A 57 -13.35 2.48 -12.69
CA LEU A 57 -12.23 2.50 -11.74
C LEU A 57 -11.34 3.72 -12.01
N THR A 58 -11.06 4.54 -11.01
CA THR A 58 -10.24 5.75 -11.13
C THR A 58 -9.15 5.82 -10.06
N LEU A 59 -8.10 6.59 -10.34
CA LEU A 59 -7.02 6.88 -9.39
C LEU A 59 -7.52 7.88 -8.31
N PRO A 60 -6.91 7.89 -7.11
CA PRO A 60 -7.23 8.89 -6.09
C PRO A 60 -6.95 10.32 -6.59
N ALA A 61 -7.86 11.23 -6.27
CA ALA A 61 -7.61 12.66 -6.43
C ALA A 61 -6.55 13.14 -5.42
N LEU A 62 -5.74 14.13 -5.80
CA LEU A 62 -4.66 14.70 -4.96
C LEU A 62 -5.15 15.26 -3.61
N SER A 63 -6.44 15.61 -3.49
CA SER A 63 -7.08 16.14 -2.29
C SER A 63 -7.97 15.13 -1.54
N ALA A 64 -7.93 13.85 -1.93
CA ALA A 64 -8.80 12.84 -1.34
C ALA A 64 -8.37 12.47 0.10
N PRO A 65 -9.32 12.08 0.97
CA PRO A 65 -9.02 11.66 2.35
C PRO A 65 -8.33 10.28 2.43
N CYS A 66 -8.34 9.50 1.35
CA CYS A 66 -7.59 8.25 1.21
C CYS A 66 -6.72 8.29 -0.05
N SER A 67 -5.60 7.56 -0.03
CA SER A 67 -4.75 7.29 -1.20
C SER A 67 -5.19 6.05 -2.00
N CYS A 68 -6.46 5.65 -1.86
CA CYS A 68 -6.99 4.40 -2.38
C CYS A 68 -7.63 4.54 -3.77
N LEU A 69 -7.78 3.43 -4.50
CA LEU A 69 -8.51 3.43 -5.77
C LEU A 69 -9.98 3.78 -5.53
N ARG A 70 -10.63 4.37 -6.54
CA ARG A 70 -12.03 4.77 -6.45
C ARG A 70 -12.86 4.04 -7.49
N PHE A 71 -14.02 3.56 -7.07
CA PHE A 71 -15.03 2.99 -7.96
C PHE A 71 -16.24 3.91 -7.98
N SER A 72 -16.66 4.30 -9.17
CA SER A 72 -17.74 5.26 -9.39
C SER A 72 -18.77 4.67 -10.33
N ASP A 73 -20.06 4.84 -10.01
CA ASP A 73 -21.15 4.67 -10.97
C ASP A 73 -21.87 6.02 -11.15
N ALA A 74 -23.03 6.03 -11.81
CA ALA A 74 -23.82 7.24 -11.99
C ALA A 74 -24.39 7.82 -10.67
N SER A 75 -24.40 7.04 -9.59
CA SER A 75 -25.07 7.35 -8.32
C SER A 75 -24.10 7.83 -7.23
N ALA A 76 -22.91 7.24 -7.13
CA ALA A 76 -21.96 7.56 -6.08
C ALA A 76 -20.52 7.21 -6.45
N THR A 77 -19.58 7.51 -5.55
CA THR A 77 -18.18 7.10 -5.65
C THR A 77 -17.67 6.61 -4.30
N LEU A 78 -17.06 5.43 -4.29
CA LEU A 78 -16.54 4.79 -3.09
C LEU A 78 -15.05 4.51 -3.17
N CYS A 79 -14.42 4.43 -2.00
CA CYS A 79 -13.12 3.79 -1.86
C CYS A 79 -13.25 2.32 -2.26
N CYS A 80 -12.27 1.81 -3.00
CA CYS A 80 -12.25 0.40 -3.37
C CYS A 80 -10.85 -0.18 -3.31
N ASP A 81 -10.81 -1.50 -3.19
CA ASP A 81 -9.65 -2.29 -3.54
C ASP A 81 -10.06 -3.43 -4.47
N LEU A 82 -9.16 -3.89 -5.33
CA LEU A 82 -9.43 -4.98 -6.26
C LEU A 82 -8.35 -6.05 -6.29
N LEU A 83 -8.81 -7.28 -6.53
CA LEU A 83 -7.96 -8.40 -6.91
C LEU A 83 -7.75 -8.38 -8.44
N ARG A 84 -6.63 -8.97 -8.87
CA ARG A 84 -6.28 -9.12 -10.29
C ARG A 84 -6.34 -7.80 -11.08
N PHE A 85 -5.80 -6.74 -10.49
CA PHE A 85 -5.71 -5.42 -11.12
C PHE A 85 -5.08 -5.51 -12.51
N ARG A 86 -5.73 -4.87 -13.49
CA ARG A 86 -5.19 -4.63 -14.82
C ARG A 86 -5.21 -3.13 -15.07
N PRO A 87 -4.09 -2.49 -15.41
CA PRO A 87 -4.03 -1.05 -15.64
C PRO A 87 -5.02 -0.55 -16.71
N ALA A 88 -5.32 -1.33 -17.75
CA ALA A 88 -6.39 -1.04 -18.73
C ALA A 88 -7.78 -0.79 -18.12
N ALA A 89 -8.05 -1.25 -16.89
CA ALA A 89 -9.32 -0.99 -16.20
C ALA A 89 -9.48 0.46 -15.76
N LEU A 90 -8.38 1.20 -15.61
CA LEU A 90 -8.42 2.60 -15.19
C LEU A 90 -9.14 3.45 -16.23
N ASN A 91 -10.06 4.29 -15.76
CA ASN A 91 -10.89 5.18 -16.55
C ASN A 91 -11.72 4.46 -17.64
N ARG A 92 -11.97 3.16 -17.46
CA ARG A 92 -12.89 2.38 -18.30
C ARG A 92 -14.00 1.80 -17.46
N GLU A 93 -15.15 1.63 -18.09
CA GLU A 93 -16.26 0.94 -17.46
C GLU A 93 -15.95 -0.56 -17.34
N ILE A 94 -16.11 -1.08 -16.13
CA ILE A 94 -15.98 -2.49 -15.79
C ILE A 94 -17.27 -3.00 -15.19
N ARG A 95 -17.52 -4.29 -15.43
CA ARG A 95 -18.59 -5.07 -14.82
C ARG A 95 -18.02 -5.94 -13.71
N VAL A 96 -18.40 -5.64 -12.47
CA VAL A 96 -17.96 -6.36 -11.27
C VAL A 96 -18.98 -7.46 -10.94
N THR A 97 -18.53 -8.70 -10.95
CA THR A 97 -19.37 -9.90 -10.80
C THR A 97 -19.24 -10.59 -9.46
N ALA A 98 -18.23 -10.26 -8.67
CA ALA A 98 -18.08 -10.72 -7.29
C ALA A 98 -17.44 -9.61 -6.47
N TRP A 99 -18.06 -9.26 -5.34
CA TRP A 99 -17.62 -8.15 -4.51
C TRP A 99 -18.12 -8.28 -3.06
N ASN A 100 -17.43 -7.60 -2.14
CA ASN A 100 -17.92 -7.33 -0.79
C ASN A 100 -18.07 -5.83 -0.58
N PHE A 101 -19.10 -5.42 0.16
CA PHE A 101 -19.28 -4.05 0.61
C PHE A 101 -19.19 -3.99 2.12
N ILE A 102 -18.28 -3.14 2.62
CA ILE A 102 -18.03 -2.93 4.05
C ILE A 102 -18.40 -1.50 4.43
N PRO A 103 -19.54 -1.25 5.11
CA PRO A 103 -19.90 0.08 5.54
C PRO A 103 -18.99 0.58 6.67
N PHE A 104 -18.68 1.88 6.65
CA PHE A 104 -17.99 2.58 7.73
C PHE A 104 -19.03 3.20 8.65
N LYS A 105 -19.02 2.82 9.93
CA LYS A 105 -19.80 3.50 10.96
C LYS A 105 -19.02 4.72 11.44
N ARG A 106 -19.48 5.94 11.16
CA ARG A 106 -19.04 7.13 11.92
C ARG A 106 -20.00 7.35 13.08
N HIS A 107 -19.46 7.52 14.29
CA HIS A 107 -20.26 8.01 15.40
C HIS A 107 -20.77 9.42 15.07
N GLY A 108 -22.09 9.61 15.03
CA GLY A 108 -22.74 10.93 15.06
C GLY A 108 -22.94 11.67 13.72
N CYS A 109 -22.65 11.07 12.55
CA CYS A 109 -23.00 11.67 11.25
C CYS A 109 -23.68 10.65 10.33
N ASP A 110 -24.82 11.03 9.73
CA ASP A 110 -25.65 10.24 8.81
C ASP A 110 -25.04 10.03 7.40
N VAL A 111 -23.78 10.41 7.18
CA VAL A 111 -23.13 10.18 5.87
C VAL A 111 -22.58 8.77 5.84
N ALA A 112 -23.33 7.86 5.21
CA ALA A 112 -22.89 6.51 4.93
C ALA A 112 -21.67 6.55 3.98
N HIS A 113 -20.55 6.03 4.47
CA HIS A 113 -19.38 5.74 3.66
C HIS A 113 -19.10 4.24 3.71
N GLY A 114 -18.34 3.72 2.75
CA GLY A 114 -17.95 2.31 2.77
C GLY A 114 -16.78 2.01 1.86
N LEU A 115 -16.32 0.77 1.95
CA LEU A 115 -15.29 0.18 1.13
C LEU A 115 -15.90 -0.89 0.22
N LEU A 116 -15.57 -0.84 -1.07
CA LEU A 116 -15.86 -1.90 -2.01
C LEU A 116 -14.63 -2.79 -2.23
N GLU A 117 -14.74 -4.07 -1.90
CA GLU A 117 -13.73 -5.08 -2.20
C GLU A 117 -14.14 -5.81 -3.50
N ILE A 118 -13.46 -5.52 -4.61
CA ILE A 118 -13.74 -6.07 -5.93
C ILE A 118 -12.96 -7.38 -6.12
N ILE A 119 -13.67 -8.50 -6.13
CA ILE A 119 -13.08 -9.84 -6.17
C ILE A 119 -12.95 -10.34 -7.61
N ASN A 120 -14.02 -10.20 -8.39
CA ASN A 120 -14.05 -10.62 -9.79
C ASN A 120 -14.75 -9.56 -10.65
N TRP A 121 -14.20 -9.33 -11.83
CA TRP A 121 -14.66 -8.29 -12.74
C TRP A 121 -14.21 -8.59 -14.17
N ARG A 122 -14.85 -7.93 -15.13
CA ARG A 122 -14.52 -7.97 -16.56
C ARG A 122 -14.81 -6.64 -17.23
N PHE A 123 -14.30 -6.43 -18.42
CA PHE A 123 -14.68 -5.27 -19.23
C PHE A 123 -16.13 -5.40 -19.70
N SER A 124 -16.88 -4.29 -19.74
CA SER A 124 -18.27 -4.28 -20.20
C SER A 124 -18.43 -4.56 -21.72
N GLY A 125 -17.38 -4.33 -22.51
CA GLY A 125 -17.40 -4.50 -23.98
C GLY A 125 -16.82 -5.82 -24.49
N THR A 126 -17.28 -6.28 -25.66
CA THR A 126 -16.80 -7.46 -26.40
C THR A 126 -15.41 -7.28 -27.03
N ASN A 127 -14.95 -6.03 -27.17
CA ASN A 127 -13.58 -5.74 -27.55
C ASN A 127 -12.66 -6.04 -26.37
N GLN A 128 -12.27 -7.31 -26.24
CA GLN A 128 -11.08 -7.66 -25.48
C GLN A 128 -9.95 -6.77 -26.00
N GLY A 129 -9.57 -5.77 -25.20
CA GLY A 129 -8.60 -4.76 -25.58
C GLY A 129 -7.37 -5.43 -26.18
N SER A 130 -6.93 -4.92 -27.33
CA SER A 130 -5.80 -5.45 -28.09
C SER A 130 -4.65 -5.84 -27.18
N ASN A 131 -4.00 -6.97 -27.45
CA ASN A 131 -2.80 -7.47 -26.77
C ASN A 131 -1.58 -6.51 -26.83
N ALA A 132 -1.72 -5.31 -27.40
CA ALA A 132 -0.70 -4.27 -27.40
C ALA A 132 -0.60 -3.67 -25.99
N GLY A 133 0.60 -3.58 -25.43
CA GLY A 133 0.83 -3.09 -24.06
C GLY A 133 0.14 -1.75 -23.80
N ASP A 134 -0.57 -1.67 -22.67
CA ASP A 134 -1.32 -0.47 -22.30
C ASP A 134 -0.36 0.68 -22.02
N SER A 135 -0.31 1.68 -22.91
CA SER A 135 0.40 2.93 -22.66
C SER A 135 -0.51 3.90 -21.91
N LEU A 136 -0.18 4.17 -20.65
CA LEU A 136 -1.00 4.97 -19.77
C LEU A 136 -0.23 6.24 -19.35
N PRO A 137 -0.77 7.44 -19.64
CA PRO A 137 -0.13 8.68 -19.21
C PRO A 137 -0.16 8.79 -17.69
N LEU A 138 0.97 9.18 -17.09
CA LEU A 138 1.04 9.38 -15.64
C LEU A 138 0.39 10.68 -15.19
N ALA A 139 0.31 11.67 -16.10
CA ALA A 139 -0.46 12.90 -15.91
C ALA A 139 -1.57 12.96 -17.00
N PRO A 140 -2.87 12.89 -16.63
CA PRO A 140 -3.95 12.68 -17.59
C PRO A 140 -4.25 13.83 -18.56
N ASN A 141 -3.61 15.01 -18.42
CA ASN A 141 -3.96 16.22 -19.19
C ASN A 141 -2.78 16.93 -19.88
N CYS A 142 -1.60 16.30 -19.96
CA CYS A 142 -0.41 16.95 -20.52
C CYS A 142 -0.10 16.45 -21.94
N VAL A 143 0.00 17.38 -22.89
CA VAL A 143 0.36 17.10 -24.29
C VAL A 143 1.82 16.68 -24.38
N ARG A 144 2.11 15.56 -25.05
CA ARG A 144 3.48 15.09 -25.29
C ARG A 144 4.24 16.13 -26.10
N GLN A 145 5.19 16.83 -25.48
CA GLN A 145 6.15 17.64 -26.20
C GLN A 145 7.26 16.75 -26.76
N SER A 146 7.22 16.49 -28.06
CA SER A 146 8.22 15.72 -28.79
C SER A 146 9.45 16.58 -29.05
N GLY A 147 10.43 16.56 -28.14
CA GLY A 147 11.69 17.29 -28.35
C GLY A 147 12.87 16.90 -27.46
N ALA A 148 12.63 16.35 -26.26
CA ALA A 148 13.71 15.98 -25.34
C ALA A 148 14.08 14.49 -25.45
N ARG A 149 15.38 14.16 -25.34
CA ARG A 149 15.88 12.79 -25.16
C ARG A 149 15.33 12.20 -23.85
N MET A 150 14.19 11.55 -23.92
CA MET A 150 13.52 10.97 -22.76
C MET A 150 14.09 9.59 -22.45
N ARG A 151 14.41 9.32 -21.17
CA ARG A 151 14.85 7.99 -20.76
C ARG A 151 13.63 7.10 -20.52
N SER A 152 13.80 5.82 -20.77
CA SER A 152 12.86 4.78 -20.35
C SER A 152 13.58 3.73 -19.51
N LEU A 153 12.86 3.16 -18.56
CA LEU A 153 13.33 2.05 -17.74
C LEU A 153 12.39 0.87 -17.95
N HIS A 154 12.96 -0.29 -18.21
CA HIS A 154 12.25 -1.56 -18.33
C HIS A 154 12.68 -2.47 -17.18
N GLY A 155 11.74 -2.81 -16.31
CA GLY A 155 12.05 -3.58 -15.12
C GLY A 155 10.84 -4.24 -14.48
N VAL A 156 11.11 -5.03 -13.45
CA VAL A 156 10.10 -5.62 -12.58
C VAL A 156 9.96 -4.75 -11.34
N VAL A 157 8.72 -4.47 -10.92
CA VAL A 157 8.46 -3.71 -9.69
C VAL A 157 8.81 -4.57 -8.48
N GLU A 158 9.82 -4.15 -7.72
CA GLU A 158 10.31 -4.88 -6.55
C GLU A 158 9.66 -4.40 -5.25
N SER A 159 9.63 -3.09 -5.06
CA SER A 159 8.96 -2.48 -3.90
C SER A 159 8.41 -1.10 -4.25
N VAL A 160 7.32 -0.73 -3.59
CA VAL A 160 6.72 0.61 -3.68
C VAL A 160 6.82 1.24 -2.30
N GLY A 161 7.48 2.40 -2.24
CA GLY A 161 7.57 3.20 -1.04
C GLY A 161 6.22 3.86 -0.69
N PRO A 162 6.11 4.41 0.52
CA PRO A 162 4.94 5.15 0.96
C PRO A 162 4.81 6.48 0.21
N LEU A 163 3.62 7.07 0.30
CA LEU A 163 3.41 8.46 -0.10
C LEU A 163 4.00 9.40 0.94
N PHE A 164 4.79 10.35 0.46
CA PHE A 164 5.36 11.43 1.25
C PHE A 164 5.17 12.76 0.54
N VAL A 165 5.25 13.85 1.31
CA VAL A 165 5.15 15.21 0.79
C VAL A 165 6.53 15.85 0.86
N VAL A 166 7.07 16.23 -0.29
CA VAL A 166 8.33 16.95 -0.39
C VAL A 166 8.06 18.44 -0.53
N GLN A 167 8.79 19.25 0.24
CA GLN A 167 8.80 20.69 0.04
C GLN A 167 9.67 21.01 -1.18
N CYS A 168 9.06 21.57 -2.23
CA CYS A 168 9.76 21.99 -3.42
C CYS A 168 9.75 23.53 -3.53
N THR A 169 10.89 24.10 -3.89
CA THR A 169 11.04 25.51 -4.23
C THR A 169 10.88 25.65 -5.74
N MET A 170 9.74 26.19 -6.19
CA MET A 170 9.63 26.60 -7.60
C MET A 170 10.35 27.93 -7.79
N ALA A 171 11.20 28.02 -8.83
CA ALA A 171 11.65 29.31 -9.31
C ALA A 171 10.43 30.10 -9.78
N ALA A 172 10.30 31.35 -9.33
CA ALA A 172 9.25 32.23 -9.79
C ALA A 172 9.30 32.30 -11.32
N SER A 173 8.15 32.09 -11.97
CA SER A 173 7.95 32.53 -13.36
C SER A 173 8.38 34.00 -13.46
N THR A 174 8.90 34.39 -14.62
CA THR A 174 9.64 35.64 -14.95
C THR A 174 8.91 36.98 -14.72
N SER A 175 8.00 37.07 -13.76
CA SER A 175 7.34 38.29 -13.31
C SER A 175 7.22 38.29 -11.77
N GLY A 176 8.25 38.78 -11.09
CA GLY A 176 8.24 39.01 -9.65
C GLY A 176 9.49 38.46 -8.95
N LEU A 177 10.51 39.30 -8.81
CA LEU A 177 11.66 38.99 -7.96
C LEU A 177 11.20 38.82 -6.50
N ASN A 178 11.74 37.78 -5.84
CA ASN A 178 11.81 37.59 -4.40
C ASN A 178 10.53 37.11 -3.67
N SER A 179 9.99 35.97 -4.09
CA SER A 179 9.47 34.95 -3.15
C SER A 179 9.25 33.65 -3.91
N GLY A 180 10.18 32.69 -3.83
CA GLY A 180 9.95 31.35 -4.38
C GLY A 180 8.81 30.70 -3.60
N SER A 181 7.65 30.48 -4.23
CA SER A 181 6.53 29.82 -3.58
C SER A 181 6.94 28.39 -3.23
N LYS A 182 6.95 28.05 -1.93
CA LYS A 182 7.15 26.68 -1.48
C LYS A 182 5.91 25.87 -1.87
N VAL A 183 6.07 24.93 -2.79
CA VAL A 183 5.00 24.01 -3.21
C VAL A 183 5.25 22.66 -2.55
N ASN A 184 4.27 22.19 -1.79
CA ASN A 184 4.27 20.85 -1.24
C ASN A 184 3.85 19.87 -2.33
N LEU A 185 4.77 19.05 -2.82
CA LEU A 185 4.49 18.06 -3.86
C LEU A 185 4.44 16.66 -3.25
N PRO A 186 3.30 15.95 -3.35
CA PRO A 186 3.25 14.55 -2.97
C PRO A 186 4.05 13.70 -3.96
N GLY A 187 4.61 12.61 -3.46
CA GLY A 187 5.27 11.61 -4.29
C GLY A 187 5.61 10.34 -3.54
N PHE A 188 6.09 9.36 -4.28
CA PHE A 188 6.55 8.09 -3.73
C PHE A 188 7.65 7.50 -4.60
N SER A 189 8.48 6.63 -4.02
CA SER A 189 9.55 5.94 -4.74
C SER A 189 9.13 4.53 -5.14
N VAL A 190 9.63 4.08 -6.28
CA VAL A 190 9.45 2.72 -6.79
C VAL A 190 10.83 2.16 -7.09
N GLN A 191 11.11 0.97 -6.55
CA GLN A 191 12.33 0.23 -6.86
C GLN A 191 12.03 -0.74 -7.99
N LEU A 192 12.82 -0.64 -9.06
CA LEU A 192 12.72 -1.48 -10.24
C LEU A 192 13.97 -2.33 -10.38
N MET A 193 13.78 -3.63 -10.51
CA MET A 193 14.82 -4.52 -11.01
C MET A 193 14.82 -4.43 -12.54
N CYS A 194 15.69 -3.58 -13.08
CA CYS A 194 15.79 -3.25 -14.50
C CYS A 194 16.58 -4.29 -15.29
N CYS A 195 16.18 -4.44 -16.57
CA CYS A 195 16.84 -5.32 -17.52
C CYS A 195 18.08 -4.65 -18.15
N GLU A 196 19.22 -5.36 -18.14
CA GLU A 196 20.50 -4.87 -18.69
C GLU A 196 20.83 -5.41 -20.09
N CYS A 197 19.90 -6.13 -20.74
CA CYS A 197 20.16 -6.61 -22.09
C CYS A 197 20.32 -5.44 -23.09
N ARG A 198 21.14 -5.64 -24.13
CA ARG A 198 21.45 -4.62 -25.16
C ARG A 198 20.19 -3.97 -25.74
N PHE A 199 19.13 -4.75 -25.89
CA PHE A 199 17.85 -4.30 -26.44
C PHE A 199 17.05 -3.41 -25.49
N CYS A 200 17.17 -3.59 -24.17
CA CYS A 200 16.49 -2.78 -23.15
C CYS A 200 17.28 -1.54 -22.73
N CYS A 201 18.60 -1.56 -22.96
CA CYS A 201 19.47 -0.40 -22.76
C CYS A 201 19.44 0.60 -23.94
N SER A 202 18.76 0.26 -25.04
CA SER A 202 18.58 1.14 -26.19
C SER A 202 17.66 2.32 -25.86
N LYS A 203 17.87 3.46 -26.52
CA LYS A 203 17.10 4.70 -26.33
C LYS A 203 15.69 4.66 -26.96
N GLU A 204 15.38 3.62 -27.73
CA GLU A 204 14.09 3.46 -28.40
C GLU A 204 13.01 2.91 -27.46
N VAL A 205 11.78 3.35 -27.67
CA VAL A 205 10.62 3.08 -26.82
C VAL A 205 10.26 1.59 -26.86
N LEU A 206 10.46 0.89 -25.74
CA LEU A 206 10.41 -0.58 -25.61
C LEU A 206 9.01 -1.21 -25.57
N ILE A 207 7.95 -0.50 -26.01
CA ILE A 207 6.55 -0.91 -25.81
C ILE A 207 6.25 -2.28 -26.43
N GLY A 208 6.81 -2.57 -27.62
CA GLY A 208 6.62 -3.85 -28.30
C GLY A 208 7.22 -5.07 -27.57
N LYS A 209 8.17 -4.85 -26.64
CA LYS A 209 8.97 -5.91 -26.01
C LYS A 209 8.45 -6.34 -24.63
N LEU A 210 7.45 -5.64 -24.10
CA LEU A 210 6.79 -5.99 -22.85
C LEU A 210 6.10 -7.36 -22.89
N ASN A 211 5.72 -7.81 -24.09
CA ASN A 211 5.05 -9.09 -24.33
C ASN A 211 6.04 -10.21 -24.71
N GLU A 212 7.33 -9.92 -24.84
CA GLU A 212 8.35 -10.94 -25.14
C GLU A 212 8.58 -11.85 -23.92
N SER A 213 8.81 -13.13 -24.19
CA SER A 213 9.10 -14.13 -23.15
C SER A 213 10.30 -13.69 -22.29
N ARG A 214 10.38 -14.15 -21.04
CA ARG A 214 11.54 -13.85 -20.17
C ARG A 214 12.89 -14.25 -20.77
N LYS A 215 12.92 -15.23 -21.70
CA LYS A 215 14.13 -15.71 -22.36
C LYS A 215 14.74 -14.58 -23.20
N GLY A 216 15.85 -14.02 -22.74
CA GLY A 216 16.57 -12.91 -23.42
C GLY A 216 16.69 -11.62 -22.59
N HIS A 217 16.03 -11.54 -21.44
CA HIS A 217 16.14 -10.42 -20.50
C HIS A 217 16.98 -10.78 -19.26
N SER A 218 17.83 -9.85 -18.82
CA SER A 218 18.66 -9.97 -17.62
C SER A 218 18.27 -8.89 -16.62
N PHE A 219 17.33 -9.19 -15.72
CA PHE A 219 16.90 -8.28 -14.67
C PHE A 219 17.86 -8.36 -13.48
N THR A 220 18.86 -7.48 -13.47
CA THR A 220 19.99 -7.52 -12.53
C THR A 220 20.29 -6.18 -11.88
N LYS A 221 19.81 -5.08 -12.47
CA LYS A 221 20.13 -3.73 -12.01
C LYS A 221 19.02 -3.10 -11.22
N MET A 222 19.28 -2.75 -9.96
CA MET A 222 18.33 -1.98 -9.16
C MET A 222 18.35 -0.50 -9.54
N GLU A 223 17.19 0.05 -9.92
CA GLU A 223 17.01 1.48 -10.21
C GLU A 223 15.82 2.04 -9.42
N ILE A 224 15.85 3.35 -9.16
CA ILE A 224 14.80 4.02 -8.38
C ILE A 224 14.08 5.05 -9.26
N VAL A 225 12.76 4.95 -9.30
CA VAL A 225 11.87 5.91 -9.97
C VAL A 225 11.04 6.63 -8.93
N TYR A 226 11.13 7.95 -8.90
CA TYR A 226 10.34 8.82 -8.05
C TYR A 226 9.15 9.37 -8.83
N PHE A 227 7.94 9.01 -8.39
CA PHE A 227 6.67 9.47 -8.93
C PHE A 227 6.24 10.72 -8.16
N CYS A 228 6.29 11.88 -8.80
CA CYS A 228 6.05 13.17 -8.15
C CYS A 228 4.86 13.93 -8.74
N GLY A 229 4.22 14.78 -7.93
CA GLY A 229 3.12 15.64 -8.37
C GLY A 229 1.92 14.79 -8.79
N SER A 230 1.38 15.05 -9.99
CA SER A 230 0.22 14.30 -10.53
C SER A 230 0.46 12.79 -10.60
N ALA A 231 1.70 12.37 -10.84
CA ALA A 231 2.07 10.95 -10.90
C ALA A 231 1.96 10.25 -9.53
N SER A 232 1.90 11.00 -8.41
CA SER A 232 1.70 10.42 -7.07
C SER A 232 0.37 9.68 -6.92
N SER A 233 -0.66 10.07 -7.69
CA SER A 233 -1.97 9.40 -7.72
C SER A 233 -1.89 7.93 -8.15
N TRP A 234 -0.79 7.53 -8.81
CA TRP A 234 -0.55 6.15 -9.23
C TRP A 234 -0.11 5.21 -8.12
N HIS A 235 0.16 5.71 -6.90
CA HIS A 235 0.62 4.89 -5.76
C HIS A 235 -0.16 3.59 -5.54
N PRO A 236 -1.51 3.60 -5.40
CA PRO A 236 -2.25 2.36 -5.19
C PRO A 236 -2.22 1.44 -6.42
N ALA A 237 -2.18 1.99 -7.63
CA ALA A 237 -2.10 1.21 -8.87
C ALA A 237 -0.72 0.52 -9.03
N ILE A 238 0.38 1.22 -8.76
CA ILE A 238 1.73 0.65 -8.86
C ILE A 238 1.98 -0.38 -7.76
N THR A 239 1.41 -0.19 -6.56
CA THR A 239 1.45 -1.19 -5.49
C THR A 239 0.83 -2.52 -5.94
N LYS A 240 -0.21 -2.49 -6.78
CA LYS A 240 -0.81 -3.69 -7.38
C LYS A 240 0.01 -4.30 -8.51
N LEU A 241 1.06 -3.62 -8.97
CA LEU A 241 1.98 -4.06 -10.03
C LEU A 241 3.29 -4.63 -9.48
N ILE A 242 3.42 -4.83 -8.17
CA ILE A 242 4.57 -5.56 -7.59
C ILE A 242 4.68 -6.94 -8.24
N ASP A 243 5.91 -7.36 -8.56
CA ASP A 243 6.27 -8.53 -9.38
C ASP A 243 5.85 -8.46 -10.87
N LYS A 244 5.26 -7.35 -11.32
CA LYS A 244 4.92 -7.16 -12.73
C LYS A 244 6.03 -6.43 -13.46
N ARG A 245 6.20 -6.82 -14.72
CA ARG A 245 7.09 -6.16 -15.67
C ARG A 245 6.41 -4.90 -16.19
N ILE A 246 7.10 -3.77 -16.04
CA ILE A 246 6.63 -2.48 -16.50
C ILE A 246 7.74 -1.77 -17.28
N VAL A 247 7.33 -0.84 -18.14
CA VAL A 247 8.21 0.17 -18.70
C VAL A 247 7.72 1.53 -18.24
N VAL A 248 8.60 2.34 -17.66
CA VAL A 248 8.31 3.74 -17.37
C VAL A 248 9.13 4.58 -18.33
N SER A 249 8.44 5.32 -19.19
CA SER A 249 9.05 6.21 -20.19
C SER A 249 8.84 7.67 -19.80
N GLY A 250 9.65 8.56 -20.36
CA GLY A 250 9.51 9.99 -20.12
C GLY A 250 10.28 10.51 -18.91
N LEU A 251 11.29 9.76 -18.45
CA LEU A 251 11.97 10.02 -17.18
C LEU A 251 13.11 11.03 -17.30
N LYS A 252 13.27 11.88 -16.27
CA LYS A 252 14.46 12.72 -16.04
C LYS A 252 15.40 12.01 -15.10
N LYS A 253 16.67 11.84 -15.47
CA LYS A 253 17.71 11.38 -14.53
C LYS A 253 18.11 12.57 -13.65
N LYS A 254 18.12 12.39 -12.33
CA LYS A 254 18.59 13.36 -11.35
C LYS A 254 19.57 12.69 -10.39
N LEU A 255 20.60 13.42 -9.98
CA LEU A 255 21.47 13.02 -8.88
C LEU A 255 20.86 13.60 -7.60
N VAL A 256 20.63 12.75 -6.60
CA VAL A 256 20.04 13.15 -5.33
C VAL A 256 21.05 12.90 -4.22
N TYR A 257 21.30 13.92 -3.40
CA TYR A 257 22.26 13.84 -2.31
C TYR A 257 21.55 13.32 -1.07
N LEU A 258 22.03 12.19 -0.54
CA LEU A 258 21.57 11.58 0.71
C LEU A 258 22.23 12.26 1.91
N THR A 259 23.51 12.58 1.76
CA THR A 259 24.29 13.34 2.71
C THR A 259 25.18 14.31 1.94
N LYS A 260 26.02 15.08 2.63
CA LYS A 260 27.01 15.94 1.97
C LYS A 260 27.99 15.16 1.08
N GLU A 261 28.18 13.87 1.36
CA GLU A 261 29.19 13.02 0.72
C GLU A 261 28.59 11.89 -0.10
N GLU A 262 27.36 11.49 0.20
CA GLU A 262 26.67 10.40 -0.48
C GLU A 262 25.62 10.94 -1.44
N SER A 263 25.72 10.54 -2.71
CA SER A 263 24.74 10.86 -3.72
C SER A 263 24.30 9.60 -4.46
N ARG A 264 23.04 9.58 -4.87
CA ARG A 264 22.42 8.46 -5.57
C ARG A 264 21.69 8.97 -6.79
N GLU A 265 21.92 8.29 -7.91
CA GLU A 265 21.16 8.57 -9.12
C GLU A 265 19.73 8.04 -8.98
N MET A 266 18.77 8.87 -9.37
CA MET A 266 17.36 8.56 -9.42
C MET A 266 16.75 9.00 -10.73
N TYR A 267 15.62 8.41 -11.07
CA TYR A 267 14.78 8.84 -12.18
C TYR A 267 13.53 9.48 -11.62
N VAL A 268 13.14 10.62 -12.17
CA VAL A 268 11.97 11.38 -11.71
C VAL A 268 10.96 11.48 -12.86
N THR A 269 9.70 11.22 -12.54
CA THR A 269 8.60 11.38 -13.50
C THR A 269 8.41 12.85 -13.87
N LYS A 270 7.93 13.07 -15.08
CA LYS A 270 7.48 14.36 -15.59
C LYS A 270 6.06 14.25 -16.11
N ASP A 271 5.48 15.37 -16.50
CA ASP A 271 4.14 15.46 -17.06
C ASP A 271 3.95 14.58 -18.31
N GLU A 272 4.98 14.47 -19.14
CA GLU A 272 4.97 13.63 -20.33
C GLU A 272 5.35 12.16 -20.07
N SER A 273 5.55 11.76 -18.81
CA SER A 273 5.84 10.38 -18.45
C SER A 273 4.65 9.45 -18.67
N ALA A 274 4.95 8.23 -19.10
CA ALA A 274 3.95 7.20 -19.33
C ALA A 274 4.41 5.86 -18.75
N LEU A 275 3.44 5.16 -18.16
CA LEU A 275 3.58 3.78 -17.69
C LEU A 275 3.08 2.84 -18.78
N HIS A 276 3.85 1.81 -19.06
CA HIS A 276 3.47 0.73 -19.97
C HIS A 276 3.54 -0.58 -19.22
N VAL A 277 2.50 -1.39 -19.31
CA VAL A 277 2.42 -2.66 -18.58
C VAL A 277 2.22 -3.80 -19.56
N GLY A 278 3.08 -4.82 -19.45
CA GLY A 278 3.02 -5.99 -20.32
C GLY A 278 1.89 -6.93 -19.95
N SER A 279 1.39 -7.67 -20.93
CA SER A 279 0.36 -8.69 -20.73
C SER A 279 0.90 -9.98 -20.08
N CYS A 280 2.22 -10.10 -19.94
CA CYS A 280 2.87 -11.32 -19.46
C CYS A 280 2.53 -11.62 -18.00
N SER A 281 1.88 -12.77 -17.78
CA SER A 281 1.45 -13.26 -16.46
C SER A 281 2.54 -14.02 -15.69
N GLU A 282 3.73 -14.21 -16.28
CA GLU A 282 4.83 -14.92 -15.61
C GLU A 282 5.29 -14.14 -14.39
N LYS A 283 5.20 -14.73 -13.19
CA LYS A 283 5.84 -14.19 -11.98
C LYS A 283 7.34 -14.14 -12.27
N CYS A 284 7.89 -12.93 -12.43
CA CYS A 284 9.25 -12.75 -12.95
C CYS A 284 10.36 -13.07 -11.93
N MET A 285 10.03 -13.28 -10.66
CA MET A 285 11.03 -13.46 -9.61
C MET A 285 10.95 -14.84 -8.94
N PRO A 286 12.05 -15.60 -8.92
CA PRO A 286 12.29 -16.56 -7.85
C PRO A 286 12.35 -15.76 -6.54
N SER A 287 11.57 -16.15 -5.53
CA SER A 287 11.79 -15.70 -4.16
C SER A 287 13.28 -15.86 -3.85
N LEU A 288 13.99 -14.78 -3.54
CA LEU A 288 15.35 -14.87 -3.02
C LEU A 288 15.23 -15.65 -1.71
N LYS A 289 15.44 -16.97 -1.75
CA LYS A 289 15.44 -17.84 -0.58
C LYS A 289 16.74 -17.57 0.18
N SER A 290 16.82 -16.43 0.84
CA SER A 290 17.73 -16.29 1.96
C SER A 290 17.21 -17.20 3.07
N GLU A 291 18.09 -18.03 3.62
CA GLU A 291 17.79 -18.80 4.83
C GLU A 291 17.45 -17.81 5.95
N ILE A 292 16.19 -17.78 6.39
CA ILE A 292 15.70 -16.82 7.38
C ILE A 292 16.21 -17.24 8.76
N LYS A 293 17.22 -16.55 9.27
CA LYS A 293 17.82 -16.80 10.59
C LYS A 293 17.21 -15.95 11.71
N GLY A 294 16.27 -15.06 11.38
CA GLY A 294 15.54 -14.24 12.36
C GLY A 294 16.40 -13.15 13.03
N LYS A 295 17.56 -12.81 12.44
CA LYS A 295 18.50 -11.79 12.93
C LYS A 295 18.22 -10.39 12.36
N GLY A 296 16.98 -10.11 11.92
CA GLY A 296 16.61 -8.84 11.28
C GLY A 296 16.73 -8.83 9.74
N GLU A 297 16.92 -10.00 9.14
CA GLU A 297 16.95 -10.21 7.69
C GLU A 297 15.62 -9.81 7.04
N CYS A 298 15.69 -9.25 5.83
CA CYS A 298 14.50 -8.98 5.03
C CYS A 298 13.98 -10.27 4.40
N GLY A 299 12.72 -10.59 4.66
CA GLY A 299 12.06 -11.78 4.13
C GLY A 299 10.69 -11.50 3.53
N SER A 300 9.98 -12.59 3.25
CA SER A 300 8.61 -12.58 2.76
C SER A 300 7.77 -13.62 3.48
N TYR A 301 6.50 -13.32 3.69
CA TYR A 301 5.55 -14.19 4.36
C TYR A 301 4.19 -14.16 3.67
N ILE A 302 3.51 -15.30 3.59
CA ILE A 302 2.11 -15.38 3.15
C ILE A 302 1.34 -16.06 4.27
N GLY A 303 0.24 -15.45 4.69
CA GLY A 303 -0.57 -16.01 5.76
C GLY A 303 -1.93 -15.36 5.92
N VAL A 304 -2.75 -15.98 6.76
CA VAL A 304 -4.12 -15.55 7.07
C VAL A 304 -4.11 -14.62 8.29
N VAL A 305 -4.78 -13.47 8.21
CA VAL A 305 -4.98 -12.60 9.38
C VAL A 305 -5.96 -13.28 10.35
N LYS A 306 -5.49 -13.60 11.56
CA LYS A 306 -6.28 -14.17 12.66
C LYS A 306 -6.81 -13.11 13.61
N GLY A 307 -6.01 -12.08 13.86
CA GLY A 307 -6.34 -11.00 14.79
C GLY A 307 -5.86 -9.65 14.28
N ALA A 308 -6.54 -8.59 14.69
CA ALA A 308 -6.10 -7.23 14.50
C ALA A 308 -6.23 -6.47 15.81
N TYR A 309 -5.11 -5.94 16.28
CA TYR A 309 -5.00 -5.28 17.56
C TYR A 309 -4.52 -3.84 17.40
N MET A 310 -4.74 -3.02 18.42
CA MET A 310 -4.23 -1.65 18.48
C MET A 310 -4.57 -0.82 17.25
N GLN A 311 -5.85 -0.83 16.85
CA GLN A 311 -6.33 -0.12 15.65
C GLN A 311 -5.63 -0.54 14.35
N GLY A 312 -5.18 -1.80 14.28
CA GLY A 312 -4.53 -2.35 13.09
C GLY A 312 -3.01 -2.12 13.02
N MET A 313 -2.39 -1.52 14.06
CA MET A 313 -0.93 -1.43 14.14
C MET A 313 -0.26 -2.79 14.35
N VAL A 314 -1.01 -3.79 14.82
CA VAL A 314 -0.54 -5.17 15.00
C VAL A 314 -1.54 -6.11 14.36
N LEU A 315 -1.09 -6.92 13.42
CA LEU A 315 -1.86 -7.99 12.82
C LEU A 315 -1.27 -9.33 13.26
N GLU A 316 -2.08 -10.16 13.89
CA GLU A 316 -1.74 -11.55 14.15
C GLU A 316 -2.08 -12.36 12.89
N LEU A 317 -1.06 -13.01 12.34
CA LEU A 317 -1.16 -13.94 11.24
C LEU A 317 -1.19 -15.38 11.79
N ASP A 318 -1.39 -16.34 10.91
CA ASP A 318 -1.26 -17.76 11.24
C ASP A 318 0.16 -18.12 11.73
N HIS A 319 0.26 -19.29 12.38
CA HIS A 319 1.53 -19.87 12.85
C HIS A 319 2.32 -18.98 13.83
N ASP A 320 1.61 -18.27 14.73
CA ASP A 320 2.21 -17.42 15.76
C ASP A 320 3.10 -16.28 15.20
N VAL A 321 2.76 -15.78 14.01
CA VAL A 321 3.45 -14.69 13.33
C VAL A 321 2.71 -13.36 13.52
N TRP A 322 3.42 -12.32 13.92
CA TRP A 322 2.84 -11.01 14.25
C TRP A 322 3.45 -9.93 13.35
N LEU A 323 2.62 -9.29 12.51
CA LEU A 323 3.01 -8.20 11.62
C LEU A 323 2.81 -6.84 12.30
N LEU A 324 3.89 -6.08 12.40
CA LEU A 324 3.92 -4.76 13.04
C LEU A 324 3.88 -3.64 11.98
N LEU A 325 2.81 -2.85 12.01
CA LEU A 325 2.53 -1.73 11.10
C LEU A 325 2.66 -0.38 11.83
N THR A 326 3.74 -0.19 12.59
CA THR A 326 3.97 1.00 13.44
C THR A 326 4.53 2.21 12.70
N ASP A 327 5.10 2.00 11.52
CA ASP A 327 5.63 3.09 10.72
C ASP A 327 4.46 3.84 10.10
N GLN A 328 4.47 5.17 10.22
CA GLN A 328 3.44 6.12 9.71
C GLN A 328 3.17 6.02 8.20
N LEU A 329 3.86 5.12 7.52
CA LEU A 329 4.00 4.98 6.09
C LEU A 329 2.92 4.07 5.46
N HIS A 330 2.22 3.28 6.26
CA HIS A 330 1.25 2.26 5.80
C HIS A 330 -0.22 2.63 6.08
N THR A 331 -0.48 3.90 6.40
CA THR A 331 -1.80 4.38 6.76
C THR A 331 -2.72 4.34 5.53
N SER A 332 -3.80 3.56 5.60
CA SER A 332 -4.88 3.43 4.58
C SER A 332 -4.81 2.23 3.62
N MET A 333 -4.25 1.09 4.04
CA MET A 333 -4.48 -0.15 3.29
C MET A 333 -5.83 -0.77 3.64
N HIS A 334 -6.76 -0.66 2.69
CA HIS A 334 -8.03 -1.37 2.73
C HIS A 334 -7.82 -2.89 2.57
N GLY A 335 -8.73 -3.69 3.15
CA GLY A 335 -8.69 -5.15 3.04
C GLY A 335 -7.82 -5.87 4.08
N LEU A 336 -7.11 -5.16 4.96
CA LEU A 336 -6.38 -5.73 6.11
C LEU A 336 -7.33 -6.11 7.26
N ARG A 337 -8.14 -7.14 7.03
CA ARG A 337 -9.18 -7.61 7.93
C ARG A 337 -8.92 -9.03 8.38
N VAL A 338 -9.38 -9.39 9.57
CA VAL A 338 -9.35 -10.79 10.04
C VAL A 338 -10.07 -11.67 9.01
N GLY A 339 -9.43 -12.74 8.58
CA GLY A 339 -9.85 -13.64 7.50
C GLY A 339 -9.24 -13.35 6.13
N SER A 340 -8.58 -12.20 5.93
CA SER A 340 -7.89 -11.89 4.67
C SER A 340 -6.57 -12.68 4.57
N ILE A 341 -6.18 -13.01 3.34
CA ILE A 341 -4.88 -13.63 3.04
C ILE A 341 -3.94 -12.53 2.56
N LEU A 342 -2.82 -12.36 3.26
CA LEU A 342 -1.82 -11.34 2.94
C LEU A 342 -0.55 -11.98 2.40
N SER A 343 0.09 -11.28 1.47
CA SER A 343 1.45 -11.51 1.05
C SER A 343 2.28 -10.30 1.42
N VAL A 344 3.24 -10.51 2.32
CA VAL A 344 4.10 -9.47 2.87
C VAL A 344 5.52 -9.71 2.39
N ARG A 345 6.19 -8.66 1.94
CA ARG A 345 7.54 -8.73 1.36
C ARG A 345 8.41 -7.61 1.90
N ASN A 346 9.72 -7.82 1.87
CA ASN A 346 10.71 -6.89 2.41
C ASN A 346 10.41 -6.53 3.86
N VAL A 347 10.08 -7.55 4.67
CA VAL A 347 9.81 -7.40 6.11
C VAL A 347 11.00 -7.85 6.92
N HIS A 348 11.28 -7.14 8.01
CA HIS A 348 12.31 -7.55 8.95
C HIS A 348 11.78 -8.70 9.80
N ILE A 349 12.44 -9.85 9.74
CA ILE A 349 12.05 -11.01 10.53
C ILE A 349 12.86 -11.01 11.83
N VAL A 350 12.14 -10.92 12.95
CA VAL A 350 12.70 -10.89 14.31
C VAL A 350 12.10 -12.02 15.11
N ASN A 351 12.94 -12.83 15.75
CA ASN A 351 12.52 -13.91 16.64
C ASN A 351 12.85 -13.51 18.10
N PRO A 352 11.97 -12.77 18.78
CA PRO A 352 12.19 -12.40 20.18
C PRO A 352 12.02 -13.60 21.11
N HIS A 353 12.91 -13.70 22.10
CA HIS A 353 12.78 -14.66 23.18
C HIS A 353 11.94 -14.07 24.33
N PHE A 354 10.63 -13.95 24.12
CA PHE A 354 9.72 -13.58 25.21
C PHE A 354 9.56 -14.77 26.18
N SER A 355 9.68 -14.52 27.48
CA SER A 355 9.53 -15.57 28.49
C SER A 355 8.11 -16.16 28.56
N TRP A 356 7.12 -15.44 28.02
CA TRP A 356 5.70 -15.79 28.10
C TRP A 356 5.11 -16.35 26.81
N THR A 357 5.82 -16.26 25.66
CA THR A 357 5.33 -16.77 24.38
C THR A 357 6.45 -16.98 23.36
N LYS A 358 6.19 -17.83 22.37
CA LYS A 358 7.04 -18.00 21.19
C LYS A 358 6.33 -17.43 19.98
N ILE A 359 6.75 -16.26 19.53
CA ILE A 359 6.18 -15.58 18.36
C ILE A 359 7.29 -15.10 17.42
N ILE A 360 6.98 -15.00 16.13
CA ILE A 360 7.84 -14.35 15.14
C ILE A 360 7.27 -12.98 14.85
N ILE A 361 8.08 -11.94 14.92
CA ILE A 361 7.69 -10.57 14.56
C ILE A 361 8.14 -10.29 13.12
N LEU A 362 7.20 -9.85 12.29
CA LEU A 362 7.46 -9.22 11.00
C LEU A 362 7.39 -7.70 11.19
N GLY A 363 8.54 -7.03 11.20
CA GLY A 363 8.63 -5.58 11.26
C GLY A 363 8.48 -4.96 9.87
N ALA A 364 7.41 -4.19 9.65
CA ALA A 364 7.28 -3.40 8.43
C ALA A 364 8.20 -2.18 8.47
N CYS A 365 8.77 -1.83 7.31
CA CYS A 365 9.59 -0.64 7.07
C CYS A 365 9.19 0.04 5.76
N ILE A 366 9.89 1.11 5.38
CA ILE A 366 9.60 1.88 4.15
C ILE A 366 9.68 1.08 2.84
N LYS A 367 10.39 -0.05 2.83
CA LYS A 367 10.49 -0.96 1.66
C LYS A 367 9.46 -2.09 1.71
N THR A 368 8.77 -2.26 2.84
CA THR A 368 7.80 -3.32 3.02
C THR A 368 6.65 -3.15 2.06
N SER A 369 6.24 -4.25 1.45
CA SER A 369 5.10 -4.29 0.55
C SER A 369 4.09 -5.29 1.05
N ILE A 370 2.83 -4.87 1.14
CA ILE A 370 1.72 -5.68 1.68
C ILE A 370 0.66 -5.79 0.61
N ILE A 371 0.39 -7.02 0.17
CA ILE A 371 -0.53 -7.32 -0.91
C ILE A 371 -1.64 -8.22 -0.38
N VAL A 372 -2.88 -7.78 -0.50
CA VAL A 372 -4.05 -8.62 -0.22
C VAL A 372 -4.22 -9.61 -1.37
N GLN A 373 -4.00 -10.90 -1.10
CA GLN A 373 -4.21 -11.98 -2.08
C GLN A 373 -5.67 -12.43 -2.13
N SER A 374 -6.35 -12.40 -0.99
CA SER A 374 -7.76 -12.71 -0.85
C SER A 374 -8.39 -11.82 0.21
N PHE A 375 -9.54 -11.25 -0.11
CA PHE A 375 -10.33 -10.49 0.85
C PHE A 375 -10.99 -11.41 1.88
N SER A 376 -11.29 -10.87 3.06
CA SER A 376 -11.93 -11.61 4.14
C SER A 376 -13.40 -11.93 3.84
N PRO A 377 -13.85 -13.18 4.07
CA PRO A 377 -15.26 -13.53 4.01
C PRO A 377 -16.04 -13.13 5.28
N CYS A 378 -15.38 -12.54 6.28
CA CYS A 378 -15.98 -12.19 7.56
C CYS A 378 -16.58 -10.79 7.61
N GLN A 379 -17.58 -10.60 8.48
CA GLN A 379 -18.12 -9.32 8.94
C GLN A 379 -17.16 -8.64 9.93
N THR A 380 -15.93 -8.41 9.50
CA THR A 380 -14.92 -7.69 10.27
C THR A 380 -14.83 -6.28 9.73
N VAL A 381 -14.74 -5.28 10.62
CA VAL A 381 -14.62 -3.88 10.23
C VAL A 381 -13.23 -3.65 9.63
N CYS A 382 -13.11 -2.70 8.70
CA CYS A 382 -11.81 -2.28 8.20
C CYS A 382 -10.99 -1.66 9.34
N ASN A 383 -9.82 -2.21 9.63
CA ASN A 383 -8.90 -1.58 10.57
C ASN A 383 -8.29 -0.35 9.88
N VAL A 384 -8.73 0.84 10.27
CA VAL A 384 -8.07 2.07 9.84
C VAL A 384 -6.87 2.26 10.75
N VAL A 385 -5.67 2.04 10.20
CA VAL A 385 -4.42 2.31 10.90
C VAL A 385 -4.31 3.83 11.10
N PHE A 386 -4.65 4.30 12.30
CA PHE A 386 -4.47 5.69 12.67
C PHE A 386 -3.04 5.90 13.16
N PRO A 387 -2.27 6.82 12.55
CA PRO A 387 -0.98 7.18 13.10
C PRO A 387 -1.17 7.96 14.40
N SER A 388 -0.52 7.54 15.48
CA SER A 388 -0.41 8.39 16.66
C SER A 388 0.63 9.48 16.37
N ALA A 389 0.20 10.67 15.95
CA ALA A 389 1.08 11.83 15.75
C ALA A 389 1.58 12.45 17.08
N GLY A 390 1.30 11.81 18.21
CA GLY A 390 1.72 12.21 19.55
C GLY A 390 3.15 11.79 19.88
N MET A 391 3.65 12.24 21.03
CA MET A 391 4.99 11.87 21.52
C MET A 391 5.16 10.35 21.69
N LEU A 392 4.11 9.66 22.15
CA LEU A 392 4.12 8.20 22.27
C LEU A 392 4.37 7.51 20.91
N GLY A 393 3.85 8.05 19.81
CA GLY A 393 4.10 7.51 18.48
C GLY A 393 5.55 7.63 18.07
N LYS A 394 6.16 8.79 18.31
CA LYS A 394 7.60 9.01 18.07
C LYS A 394 8.47 8.10 18.94
N PHE A 395 8.07 7.93 20.21
CA PHE A 395 8.73 7.01 21.12
C PHE A 395 8.62 5.56 20.66
N ILE A 396 7.44 5.08 20.27
CA ILE A 396 7.30 3.74 19.70
C ILE A 396 8.16 3.61 18.45
N GLN A 397 8.13 4.61 17.56
CA GLN A 397 8.95 4.60 16.36
C GLN A 397 10.45 4.58 16.65
N SER A 398 10.92 5.08 17.80
CA SER A 398 12.35 5.05 18.13
C SER A 398 12.86 3.70 18.65
N LEU A 399 11.96 2.75 18.92
CA LEU A 399 12.29 1.46 19.53
C LEU A 399 12.53 0.36 18.47
N PRO A 400 13.30 -0.70 18.81
CA PRO A 400 13.36 -1.92 18.00
C PRO A 400 12.02 -2.68 18.01
N PHE A 401 11.74 -3.46 16.97
CA PHE A 401 10.43 -4.10 16.75
C PHE A 401 9.89 -4.91 17.95
N SER A 402 10.75 -5.63 18.67
CA SER A 402 10.35 -6.38 19.86
C SER A 402 9.87 -5.46 21.00
N ALA A 403 10.58 -4.36 21.25
CA ALA A 403 10.19 -3.35 22.23
C ALA A 403 8.95 -2.57 21.77
N ARG A 404 8.82 -2.27 20.47
CA ARG A 404 7.61 -1.66 19.89
C ARG A 404 6.37 -2.50 20.19
N LEU A 405 6.43 -3.80 19.91
CA LEU A 405 5.32 -4.71 20.19
C LEU A 405 4.98 -4.71 21.68
N TRP A 406 5.99 -4.78 22.56
CA TRP A 406 5.79 -4.77 23.99
C TRP A 406 5.10 -3.49 24.49
N VAL A 407 5.53 -2.30 24.01
CA VAL A 407 4.88 -1.02 24.36
C VAL A 407 3.45 -0.98 23.84
N LEU A 408 3.15 -1.53 22.66
CA LEU A 408 1.78 -1.61 22.16
C LEU A 408 0.91 -2.49 23.05
N LEU A 409 1.40 -3.66 23.48
CA LEU A 409 0.70 -4.50 24.46
C LEU A 409 0.49 -3.78 25.79
N LEU A 410 1.48 -3.00 26.23
CA LEU A 410 1.40 -2.16 27.43
C LEU A 410 0.28 -1.11 27.29
N VAL A 411 0.15 -0.44 26.14
CA VAL A 411 -0.96 0.49 25.86
C VAL A 411 -2.31 -0.17 26.08
N SER A 412 -2.56 -1.35 25.49
CA SER A 412 -3.85 -2.03 25.69
C SER A 412 -4.04 -2.45 27.14
N SER A 413 -2.98 -2.84 27.84
CA SER A 413 -3.07 -3.28 29.22
C SER A 413 -3.41 -2.12 30.16
N PHE A 414 -2.80 -0.95 29.94
CA PHE A 414 -3.09 0.27 30.69
C PHE A 414 -4.51 0.76 30.43
N ARG A 415 -4.94 0.81 29.16
CA ARG A 415 -6.32 1.17 28.81
C ARG A 415 -7.34 0.29 29.51
N LYS A 416 -7.12 -1.02 29.53
CA LYS A 416 -8.01 -1.96 30.23
C LYS A 416 -7.97 -1.80 31.75
N LYS A 417 -6.78 -1.62 32.33
CA LYS A 417 -6.59 -1.53 33.78
C LYS A 417 -7.16 -0.24 34.38
N PHE A 418 -7.05 0.87 33.65
CA PHE A 418 -7.47 2.20 34.11
C PHE A 418 -8.74 2.70 33.41
N ASP A 419 -9.50 1.81 32.78
CA ASP A 419 -10.76 2.15 32.13
C ASP A 419 -11.72 2.80 33.14
N GLY A 420 -12.30 3.94 32.77
CA GLY A 420 -13.15 4.76 33.64
C GLY A 420 -12.44 5.49 34.79
N ILE A 421 -11.14 5.26 35.04
CA ILE A 421 -10.36 5.93 36.09
C ILE A 421 -9.50 7.05 35.50
N LEU A 422 -8.79 6.77 34.41
CA LEU A 422 -7.92 7.71 33.73
C LEU A 422 -8.43 7.97 32.32
N SER A 423 -8.27 9.21 31.86
CA SER A 423 -8.58 9.55 30.48
C SER A 423 -7.56 8.95 29.51
N ASP A 424 -7.99 8.71 28.27
CA ASP A 424 -7.12 8.21 27.19
C ASP A 424 -5.93 9.17 26.95
N LYS A 425 -6.13 10.47 27.20
CA LYS A 425 -5.07 11.50 27.10
C LYS A 425 -4.01 11.38 28.21
N GLU A 426 -4.37 10.94 29.41
CA GLU A 426 -3.40 10.70 30.50
C GLU A 426 -2.61 9.42 30.26
N ILE A 427 -3.27 8.39 29.72
CA ILE A 427 -2.63 7.11 29.41
C ILE A 427 -1.64 7.26 28.25
N LEU A 428 -2.08 7.86 27.13
CA LEU A 428 -1.32 7.93 25.87
C LEU A 428 -0.47 9.20 25.76
N GLY A 429 -0.81 10.24 26.52
CA GLY A 429 -0.21 11.56 26.41
C GLY A 429 -0.81 12.40 25.29
N SER A 430 -0.06 13.40 24.86
CA SER A 430 -0.44 14.32 23.79
C SER A 430 0.73 14.59 22.83
N LYS A 431 0.56 15.54 21.91
CA LYS A 431 1.66 15.98 21.02
C LYS A 431 2.85 16.58 21.77
N HIS A 432 2.62 17.14 22.96
CA HIS A 432 3.63 17.90 23.72
C HIS A 432 3.79 17.43 25.17
N LYS A 433 3.17 16.29 25.55
CA LYS A 433 3.25 15.76 26.91
C LYS A 433 3.28 14.24 26.87
N GLU A 434 4.19 13.64 27.62
CA GLU A 434 4.26 12.18 27.78
C GLU A 434 3.02 11.65 28.50
N GLY A 435 2.57 10.48 28.06
CA GLY A 435 1.56 9.70 28.76
C GLY A 435 2.19 8.74 29.76
N LEU A 436 1.36 8.18 30.65
CA LEU A 436 1.79 7.18 31.63
C LEU A 436 2.48 5.97 31.00
N VAL A 437 2.00 5.53 29.84
CA VAL A 437 2.62 4.39 29.13
C VAL A 437 4.05 4.70 28.73
N GLN A 438 4.30 5.89 28.16
CA GLN A 438 5.64 6.31 27.75
C GLN A 438 6.57 6.43 28.95
N MET A 439 6.13 7.11 30.03
CA MET A 439 6.93 7.26 31.24
C MET A 439 7.28 5.91 31.88
N TYR A 440 6.30 5.00 31.97
CA TYR A 440 6.53 3.66 32.52
C TYR A 440 7.49 2.84 31.65
N ALA A 441 7.29 2.82 30.33
CA ALA A 441 8.17 2.10 29.41
C ALA A 441 9.62 2.64 29.47
N SER A 442 9.79 3.97 29.44
CA SER A 442 11.11 4.62 29.54
C SER A 442 11.83 4.29 30.85
N SER A 443 11.10 4.10 31.97
CA SER A 443 11.71 3.71 33.24
C SER A 443 12.26 2.28 33.28
N LEU A 444 11.75 1.41 32.39
CA LEU A 444 12.12 -0.01 32.32
C LEU A 444 13.15 -0.32 31.23
N PHE A 445 13.23 0.51 30.19
CA PHE A 445 14.17 0.28 29.10
C PHE A 445 15.58 0.79 29.45
N PRO A 446 16.63 -0.05 29.29
CA PRO A 446 18.00 0.44 29.37
C PRO A 446 18.30 1.39 28.22
N TRP A 447 19.16 2.38 28.47
CA TRP A 447 19.56 3.40 27.50
C TRP A 447 20.09 2.86 26.16
N SER A 448 20.65 1.64 26.15
CA SER A 448 21.19 0.97 24.97
C SER A 448 20.14 0.65 23.89
N ILE A 449 18.86 0.52 24.26
CA ILE A 449 17.76 0.24 23.32
C ILE A 449 17.52 1.42 22.36
N PHE A 450 17.88 2.65 22.78
CA PHE A 450 17.70 3.85 21.97
C PHE A 450 18.86 4.09 20.98
N GLN A 451 20.01 3.42 21.15
CA GLN A 451 21.19 3.61 20.28
C GLN A 451 21.16 2.73 19.02
N THR A 452 20.42 1.62 19.04
CA THR A 452 20.45 0.61 17.97
C THR A 452 19.86 1.10 16.65
N GLN A 453 19.08 2.19 16.68
CA GLN A 453 18.33 2.67 15.54
C GLN A 453 19.10 3.60 14.61
N VAL A 454 20.12 4.32 15.08
CA VAL A 454 20.96 5.16 14.22
C VAL A 454 21.52 4.34 13.05
N ARG A 455 21.80 3.04 13.26
CA ARG A 455 22.29 2.13 12.21
C ARG A 455 21.22 1.58 11.26
N GLN A 456 19.97 1.40 11.72
CA GLN A 456 18.86 0.95 10.85
C GLN A 456 18.18 2.11 10.11
N GLN A 457 18.29 3.31 10.67
CA GLN A 457 17.76 4.56 10.11
C GLN A 457 18.73 5.18 9.08
N ILE A 458 20.00 4.77 9.03
CA ILE A 458 20.93 5.14 7.94
C ILE A 458 20.52 4.50 6.60
N ASP A 459 19.73 3.42 6.61
CA ASP A 459 19.10 2.85 5.39
C ASP A 459 17.70 3.46 5.10
N SER A 460 17.28 4.46 5.88
CA SER A 460 16.00 5.18 5.77
C SER A 460 16.11 6.35 4.80
N TRP A 461 15.17 6.45 3.86
CA TRP A 461 14.99 7.56 2.92
C TRP A 461 14.53 8.88 3.61
N GLU A 462 14.74 9.04 4.92
CA GLU A 462 14.37 10.24 5.67
C GLU A 462 15.31 11.44 5.43
N TYR A 463 16.47 11.24 4.78
CA TYR A 463 17.44 12.31 4.50
C TYR A 463 17.23 13.04 3.15
N PHE A 464 16.09 12.87 2.49
CA PHE A 464 15.82 13.48 1.17
C PHE A 464 15.42 14.96 1.20
N VAL A 465 15.32 15.56 2.38
CA VAL A 465 14.77 16.91 2.55
C VAL A 465 15.89 17.90 2.82
N ASP A 466 16.71 18.19 1.81
CA ASP A 466 17.39 19.50 1.69
C ASP A 466 18.02 19.79 0.32
N THR A 467 17.51 19.21 -0.77
CA THR A 467 18.02 19.54 -2.12
C THR A 467 16.97 20.18 -3.00
N ASN A 468 17.27 21.40 -3.43
CA ASN A 468 16.52 22.23 -4.37
C ASN A 468 16.01 21.43 -5.58
N PHE A 469 14.73 21.06 -5.54
CA PHE A 469 13.98 20.56 -6.69
C PHE A 469 13.61 21.73 -7.60
N LEU A 470 14.58 22.26 -8.35
CA LEU A 470 14.29 23.22 -9.41
C LEU A 470 13.89 22.46 -10.71
N PRO A 471 12.95 23.03 -11.51
CA PRO A 471 12.47 22.45 -12.77
C PRO A 471 13.58 22.21 -13.81
#